data_AF-A0A957XZ31-F1
#
_entry.id   AF-A0A957XZ31-F1
#
_cell.length_a   1.000
_cell.length_b   1.000
_cell.length_c   1.000
_cell.angle_alpha   90.00
_cell.angle_beta   90.00
_cell.angle_gamma   90.00
#
_symmetry.space_group_name_H-M   'P 1'
#
loop_
_entity.id
_entity.type
_entity.pdbx_description
1 polymer ?
#
loop_
_entity_poly.entity_id
_entity_poly.type
_entity_poly.pdbx_seq_one_letter_code
_entity_poly.pdbx_strand_id
1 'polypeptide(L)'
;SAYEIVAGRKKLVGSAQSRRKGWVLQHGTLPLTGDITRLVDVLALADETQRPALRADLVARATTVEQVLGRQVSFDEAVVAVRAGFEETLGIRFEAGELTSGELDAARELEQDVYGSAGWNGKF
;
A
#
# COMPACT_ATOMS: atom_id res chain seq x y z
N SER A 1 -5.99 -9.42 10.94
CA SER A 1 -6.54 -10.60 10.22
C SER A 1 -5.39 -11.55 9.89
N ALA A 2 -5.65 -12.77 9.39
CA ALA A 2 -4.59 -13.71 9.00
C ALA A 2 -3.71 -13.24 7.82
N TYR A 3 -4.06 -12.10 7.21
CA TYR A 3 -3.44 -11.56 6.00
C TYR A 3 -2.70 -10.23 6.23
N GLU A 4 -2.53 -9.82 7.49
CA GLU A 4 -1.81 -8.60 7.84
C GLU A 4 -0.38 -8.91 8.23
N ILE A 5 0.57 -8.17 7.65
CA ILE A 5 1.96 -8.17 8.14
C ILE A 5 2.02 -7.18 9.29
N VAL A 6 2.33 -7.71 10.47
CA VAL A 6 2.38 -6.96 11.73
C VAL A 6 3.80 -6.90 12.25
N ALA A 7 4.14 -5.78 12.90
CA ALA A 7 5.34 -5.64 13.72
C ALA A 7 4.91 -5.53 15.19
N GLY A 8 5.23 -6.55 15.98
CA GLY A 8 4.68 -6.70 17.32
C GLY A 8 3.16 -6.86 17.28
N ARG A 9 2.43 -5.86 17.81
CA ARG A 9 0.95 -5.84 17.84
C ARG A 9 0.34 -4.83 16.86
N LYS A 10 1.17 -4.15 16.06
CA LYS A 10 0.72 -3.10 15.15
C LYS A 10 0.84 -3.54 13.70
N LYS A 11 -0.14 -3.17 12.88
CA LYS A 11 -0.14 -3.37 11.44
C LYS A 11 0.95 -2.55 10.78
N LEU A 12 1.77 -3.20 9.96
CA LEU A 12 2.85 -2.56 9.21
C LEU A 12 2.56 -2.54 7.70
N VAL A 13 1.92 -3.57 7.15
CA VAL A 13 1.60 -3.62 5.72
C VAL A 13 0.09 -3.73 5.52
N GLY A 14 -0.44 -2.87 4.66
CA GLY A 14 -1.75 -3.08 4.06
C GLY A 14 -1.58 -3.86 2.76
N SER A 15 -2.28 -4.97 2.59
CA SER A 15 -2.19 -5.80 1.39
C SER A 15 -3.57 -6.10 0.82
N ALA A 16 -3.65 -6.13 -0.50
CA ALA A 16 -4.81 -6.53 -1.28
C ALA A 16 -4.38 -7.46 -2.42
N GLN A 17 -5.30 -8.32 -2.81
CA GLN A 17 -5.04 -9.32 -3.84
C GLN A 17 -6.26 -9.50 -4.73
N SER A 18 -6.01 -9.61 -6.04
CA SER A 18 -7.01 -10.01 -7.03
C SER A 18 -6.53 -11.28 -7.73
N ARG A 19 -7.43 -12.25 -7.91
CA ARG A 19 -7.15 -13.50 -8.61
C ARG A 19 -8.19 -13.69 -9.70
N ARG A 20 -7.76 -13.83 -10.96
CA ARG A 20 -8.64 -14.18 -12.08
C ARG A 20 -7.92 -15.11 -13.04
N LYS A 21 -8.69 -15.97 -13.72
CA LYS A 21 -8.29 -16.98 -14.72
C LYS A 21 -6.80 -16.93 -15.15
N GLY A 22 -5.92 -17.57 -14.36
CA GLY A 22 -4.51 -17.76 -14.68
C GLY A 22 -3.52 -16.71 -14.14
N TRP A 23 -3.99 -15.65 -13.47
CA TRP A 23 -3.14 -14.61 -12.91
C TRP A 23 -3.53 -14.20 -11.49
N VAL A 24 -2.53 -13.67 -10.78
CA VAL A 24 -2.66 -13.08 -9.44
C VAL A 24 -2.03 -11.70 -9.48
N LEU A 25 -2.77 -10.70 -9.03
CA LEU A 25 -2.25 -9.38 -8.71
C LEU A 25 -2.18 -9.25 -7.20
N GLN A 26 -0.97 -9.07 -6.67
CA GLN A 26 -0.69 -8.85 -5.27
C GLN A 26 -0.10 -7.44 -5.13
N HIS A 27 -0.76 -6.57 -4.35
CA HIS A 27 -0.31 -5.21 -4.15
C HIS A 27 -0.60 -4.73 -2.72
N GLY A 28 -0.03 -3.59 -2.34
CA GLY A 28 -0.19 -3.08 -0.99
C GLY A 28 0.61 -1.82 -0.72
N THR A 29 0.58 -1.41 0.55
CA THR A 29 1.25 -0.22 1.06
C THR A 29 2.09 -0.59 2.28
N LEU A 30 3.35 -0.16 2.26
CA LEU A 30 4.29 -0.25 3.38
C LEU A 30 4.66 1.18 3.81
N PRO A 31 4.11 1.70 4.93
CA PRO A 31 4.46 3.02 5.43
C PRO A 31 5.91 3.04 5.94
N LEU A 32 6.81 3.74 5.23
CA LEU A 32 8.22 3.82 5.62
C LEU A 32 8.44 4.80 6.77
N THR A 33 7.90 6.01 6.67
CA THR A 33 8.13 7.11 7.61
C THR A 33 6.87 7.96 7.82
N GLY A 34 6.92 8.85 8.81
CA GLY A 34 5.92 9.92 9.01
C GLY A 34 4.71 9.55 9.87
N ASP A 35 3.73 10.46 9.89
CA ASP A 35 2.53 10.35 10.72
C ASP A 35 1.37 9.68 9.95
N ILE A 36 1.08 8.44 10.32
CA ILE A 36 -0.02 7.65 9.77
C ILE A 36 -1.40 8.29 10.03
N THR A 37 -1.54 9.13 11.06
CA THR A 37 -2.81 9.75 11.43
C THR A 37 -3.26 10.85 10.49
N ARG A 38 -2.39 11.30 9.57
CA ARG A 38 -2.75 12.18 8.46
C ARG A 38 -3.83 11.58 7.55
N LEU A 39 -3.97 10.25 7.51
CA LEU A 39 -5.08 9.61 6.81
C LEU A 39 -6.43 10.09 7.33
N VAL A 40 -6.55 10.35 8.64
CA VAL A 40 -7.80 10.80 9.23
C VAL A 40 -8.21 12.16 8.67
N ASP A 41 -7.25 13.04 8.36
CA ASP A 41 -7.51 14.40 7.86
C ASP A 41 -8.25 14.46 6.54
N VAL A 42 -8.13 13.41 5.73
CA VAL A 42 -8.78 13.32 4.42
C VAL A 42 -10.06 12.47 4.43
N LEU A 43 -10.45 11.93 5.59
CA LEU A 43 -11.72 11.22 5.73
C LEU A 43 -12.87 12.23 5.82
N ALA A 44 -13.88 12.04 4.97
CA ALA A 44 -15.18 12.68 5.10
C ALA A 44 -15.94 12.01 6.27
N LEU A 45 -15.97 12.68 7.42
CA LEU A 45 -16.67 12.18 8.61
C LEU A 45 -18.06 12.82 8.68
N ALA A 46 -19.09 12.00 8.97
CA ALA A 46 -20.43 12.53 9.24
C ALA A 46 -20.48 13.34 10.55
N ASP A 47 -19.60 12.99 11.49
CA ASP A 47 -19.45 13.66 12.78
C ASP A 47 -17.97 13.93 13.07
N GLU A 48 -17.59 15.20 12.96
CA GLU A 48 -16.23 15.67 13.18
C GLU A 48 -15.71 15.44 14.60
N THR A 49 -16.61 15.29 15.58
CA THR A 49 -16.20 15.04 16.97
C THR A 49 -15.54 13.67 17.16
N GLN A 50 -15.71 12.74 16.20
CA GLN A 50 -15.07 11.42 16.21
C GLN A 50 -13.59 11.45 15.82
N ARG A 51 -13.13 12.54 15.20
CA ARG A 51 -11.78 12.65 14.63
C ARG A 51 -10.65 12.36 15.64
N PRO A 52 -10.65 12.89 16.88
CA PRO A 52 -9.60 12.59 17.85
C PRO A 52 -9.56 11.11 18.26
N ALA A 53 -10.74 10.49 18.43
CA ALA A 53 -10.84 9.08 18.77
C ALA A 53 -10.29 8.18 17.65
N LEU A 54 -10.60 8.51 16.38
CA LEU A 54 -10.06 7.80 15.21
C LEU A 54 -8.54 7.91 15.10
N ARG A 55 -7.97 9.09 15.39
CA ARG A 55 -6.50 9.26 15.41
C ARG A 55 -5.86 8.39 16.48
N ALA A 56 -6.37 8.44 17.71
CA ALA A 56 -5.83 7.66 18.83
C ALA A 56 -5.88 6.15 18.53
N ASP A 57 -6.99 5.71 17.95
CA ASP A 57 -7.19 4.35 17.53
C ASP A 57 -6.22 3.89 16.42
N LEU A 58 -5.99 4.73 15.40
CA LEU A 58 -5.05 4.40 14.34
C LEU A 58 -3.61 4.27 14.87
N VAL A 59 -3.18 5.16 15.78
CA VAL A 59 -1.87 5.05 16.45
C VAL A 59 -1.73 3.76 17.24
N ALA A 60 -2.81 3.31 17.88
CA ALA A 60 -2.80 2.07 18.64
C ALA A 60 -2.64 0.83 17.74
N ARG A 61 -3.18 0.89 16.51
CA ARG A 61 -3.31 -0.28 15.63
C ARG A 61 -2.28 -0.37 14.50
N ALA A 62 -1.65 0.73 14.10
CA ALA A 62 -0.76 0.77 12.94
C ALA A 62 0.59 1.45 13.27
N THR A 63 1.60 1.15 12.46
CA THR A 63 2.98 1.63 12.64
C THR A 63 3.66 1.86 11.29
N THR A 64 4.76 2.61 11.29
CA THR A 64 5.69 2.72 10.15
C THR A 64 6.94 1.86 10.36
N VAL A 65 7.72 1.64 9.30
CA VAL A 65 9.04 0.99 9.40
C VAL A 65 9.97 1.79 10.31
N GLU A 66 9.96 3.12 10.18
CA GLU A 66 10.75 4.03 11.01
C GLU A 66 10.48 3.85 12.51
N GLN A 67 9.20 3.78 12.90
CA GLN A 67 8.81 3.58 14.30
C GLN A 67 9.25 2.23 14.85
N VAL A 68 9.26 1.19 14.00
CA VAL A 68 9.68 -0.16 14.40
C VAL A 68 11.19 -0.24 14.55
N LEU A 69 11.96 0.38 13.64
CA LEU A 69 13.41 0.29 13.62
C LEU A 69 14.11 1.40 14.43
N GLY A 70 13.40 2.46 14.82
CA GLY A 70 13.99 3.62 15.49
C GLY A 70 14.88 4.49 14.58
N ARG A 71 14.81 4.28 13.26
CA ARG A 71 15.55 5.04 12.24
C ARG A 71 14.78 5.10 10.94
N GLN A 72 15.05 6.11 10.12
CA GLN A 72 14.51 6.18 8.78
C GLN A 72 15.12 5.11 7.87
N VAL A 73 14.27 4.57 6.99
CA VAL A 73 14.62 3.65 5.91
C VAL A 73 14.32 4.36 4.60
N SER A 74 15.30 4.40 3.70
CA SER A 74 15.10 5.01 2.39
C SER A 74 14.20 4.14 1.51
N PHE A 75 13.61 4.74 0.47
CA PHE A 75 12.83 3.99 -0.50
C PHE A 75 13.66 2.87 -1.15
N ASP A 76 14.90 3.18 -1.57
CA ASP A 76 15.79 2.21 -2.21
C ASP A 76 16.17 1.05 -1.28
N GLU A 77 16.43 1.34 0.00
CA GLU A 77 16.69 0.31 1.01
C GLU A 77 15.47 -0.62 1.15
N ALA A 78 14.26 -0.05 1.20
CA ALA A 78 13.04 -0.84 1.24
C ALA A 78 12.82 -1.68 -0.03
N VAL A 79 13.10 -1.13 -1.22
CA VAL A 79 13.02 -1.85 -2.50
C VAL A 79 13.98 -3.04 -2.51
N VAL A 80 15.23 -2.84 -2.10
CA VAL A 80 16.23 -3.92 -2.03
C VAL A 80 15.77 -5.02 -1.06
N ALA A 81 15.29 -4.65 0.13
CA ALA A 81 14.83 -5.61 1.13
C ALA A 81 13.59 -6.39 0.66
N VAL A 82 12.60 -5.72 0.07
CA VAL A 82 11.39 -6.36 -0.46
C VAL A 82 11.75 -7.30 -1.61
N ARG A 83 12.56 -6.85 -2.57
CA ARG A 83 13.02 -7.69 -3.68
C ARG A 83 13.71 -8.95 -3.16
N ALA A 84 14.67 -8.80 -2.25
CA ALA A 84 15.41 -9.92 -1.67
C ALA A 84 14.47 -10.93 -0.99
N GLY A 85 13.50 -10.44 -0.20
CA GLY A 85 12.52 -11.30 0.47
C GLY A 85 11.66 -12.10 -0.52
N PHE A 86 11.23 -11.48 -1.63
CA PHE A 86 10.49 -12.20 -2.67
C PHE A 86 11.35 -13.22 -3.42
N GLU A 87 12.59 -12.86 -3.79
CA GLU A 87 13.53 -13.77 -4.47
C GLU A 87 13.82 -15.00 -3.61
N GLU A 88 14.11 -14.81 -2.32
CA GLU A 88 14.36 -15.89 -1.38
C GLU A 88 13.13 -16.78 -1.19
N THR A 89 11.98 -16.16 -0.92
CA THR A 89 10.75 -16.90 -0.58
C THR A 89 10.19 -17.69 -1.76
N LEU A 90 10.27 -17.13 -2.97
CA LEU A 90 9.70 -17.75 -4.17
C LEU A 90 10.72 -18.54 -4.99
N GLY A 91 12.02 -18.45 -4.66
CA GLY A 91 13.09 -19.07 -5.43
C GLY A 91 13.23 -18.49 -6.84
N ILE A 92 12.94 -17.20 -7.01
CA ILE A 92 13.00 -16.49 -8.29
C ILE A 92 14.12 -15.46 -8.32
N ARG A 93 14.40 -14.91 -9.50
CA ARG A 93 15.24 -13.73 -9.68
C ARG A 93 14.47 -12.66 -10.42
N PHE A 94 14.48 -11.44 -9.91
CA PHE A 94 13.96 -10.30 -10.66
C PHE A 94 15.04 -9.77 -11.59
N GLU A 95 14.64 -9.51 -12.82
CA GLU A 95 15.40 -8.75 -13.79
C GLU A 95 14.72 -7.40 -13.98
N ALA A 96 15.51 -6.32 -14.06
CA ALA A 96 14.96 -5.00 -14.32
C ALA A 96 14.40 -4.99 -15.74
N GLY A 97 13.14 -4.63 -15.87
CA GLY A 97 12.45 -4.47 -17.14
C GLY A 97 11.75 -3.12 -17.21
N GLU A 98 11.35 -2.75 -18.41
CA GLU A 98 10.53 -1.57 -18.68
C GLU A 98 9.14 -2.01 -19.16
N LEU A 99 8.15 -1.15 -18.97
CA LEU A 99 6.83 -1.37 -19.55
C LEU A 99 6.94 -1.31 -21.08
N THR A 100 6.32 -2.28 -21.74
CA THR A 100 6.18 -2.28 -23.19
C THR A 100 5.27 -1.14 -23.66
N SER A 101 5.37 -0.76 -24.93
CA SER A 101 4.45 0.24 -25.52
C SER A 101 2.99 -0.18 -25.37
N GLY A 102 2.67 -1.46 -25.56
CA GLY A 102 1.32 -1.99 -25.40
C GLY A 102 0.80 -1.89 -23.96
N GLU A 103 1.64 -2.14 -22.96
CA GLU A 103 1.27 -1.96 -21.54
C GLU A 103 1.05 -0.48 -21.20
N LEU A 104 1.89 0.40 -21.73
CA LEU A 104 1.73 1.86 -21.55
C LEU A 104 0.46 2.37 -22.22
N ASP A 105 0.16 1.92 -23.43
CA ASP A 105 -1.06 2.32 -24.15
C ASP A 105 -2.31 1.81 -23.42
N ALA A 106 -2.30 0.56 -22.95
CA ALA A 106 -3.40 0.02 -22.15
C ALA A 106 -3.57 0.77 -20.81
N ALA A 107 -2.46 1.16 -20.15
CA ALA A 107 -2.52 1.96 -18.93
C ALA A 107 -3.13 3.34 -19.17
N ARG A 108 -2.80 3.99 -20.30
CA ARG A 108 -3.37 5.28 -20.70
C ARG A 108 -4.86 5.18 -21.02
N GLU A 109 -5.28 4.14 -21.73
CA GLU A 109 -6.70 3.89 -22.02
C GLU A 109 -7.49 3.70 -20.72
N LEU A 110 -6.98 2.87 -19.79
CA LEU A 110 -7.59 2.70 -18.47
C LEU A 110 -7.63 3.99 -17.64
N GLU A 111 -6.59 4.81 -17.70
CA GLU A 111 -6.59 6.13 -17.05
C GLU A 111 -7.70 7.02 -17.62
N GLN A 112 -7.84 7.10 -18.95
CA GLN A 112 -8.81 7.96 -19.60
C GLN A 112 -10.26 7.50 -19.38
N ASP A 113 -10.51 6.21 -19.59
CA ASP A 113 -11.88 5.68 -19.67
C ASP A 113 -12.41 5.19 -18.33
N VAL A 114 -11.51 4.85 -17.39
CA VAL A 114 -11.88 4.25 -16.10
C VAL A 114 -11.39 5.11 -14.94
N TYR A 115 -10.09 5.13 -14.66
CA TYR A 115 -9.57 5.66 -13.39
C TYR A 115 -9.59 7.19 -13.30
N GLY A 116 -9.65 7.91 -14.41
CA GLY A 116 -9.82 9.36 -14.48
C GLY A 116 -11.28 9.82 -14.43
N SER A 117 -12.23 8.91 -14.59
CA SER A 117 -13.66 9.25 -14.63
C SER A 117 -14.22 9.54 -13.24
N ALA A 118 -14.89 10.68 -13.08
CA ALA A 118 -15.63 11.01 -11.86
C ALA A 118 -16.73 9.97 -11.55
N GLY A 119 -17.36 9.40 -12.59
CA GLY A 119 -18.36 8.35 -12.43
C GLY A 119 -17.77 7.02 -11.98
N TRP A 120 -16.46 6.80 -12.12
CA TRP A 120 -15.76 5.67 -11.51
C TRP A 120 -15.34 5.97 -10.08
N ASN A 121 -14.69 7.13 -9.85
CA ASN A 121 -14.14 7.49 -8.55
C ASN A 121 -15.19 7.85 -7.49
N GLY A 122 -16.34 8.38 -7.92
CA GLY A 122 -17.45 8.77 -7.05
C GLY A 122 -18.51 7.70 -6.85
N LYS A 123 -18.23 6.42 -7.14
CA LYS A 123 -19.21 5.32 -7.06
C LYS A 123 -19.63 4.91 -5.64
N PHE A 124 -19.25 5.64 -4.61
CA PHE A 124 -19.55 5.35 -3.21
C PHE A 124 -19.78 6.62 -2.41
#